data_AF-A0A7S8IKD2-F1
#
_entry.id   AF-A0A7S8IKD2-F1
#
_cell.length_a   1.000
_cell.length_b   1.000
_cell.length_c   1.000
_cell.angle_alpha   90.00
_cell.angle_beta   90.00
_cell.angle_gamma   90.00
#
_symmetry.space_group_name_H-M   'P 1'
#
loop_
_entity.id
_entity.type
_entity.pdbx_description
1 polymer ?
#
loop_
_entity_poly.entity_id
_entity_poly.type
_entity_poly.pdbx_seq_one_letter_code
_entity_poly.pdbx_strand_id
1 'polypeptide(L)' 'MREIQLKDAKATLSAVVDQAISGNPAIITRHGRKEAVVLSFNEYQKLSHVPSFGRLLASFPGDEGDIPARGDKPSRAVDL' A
#
# COMPACT_ATOMS: atom_id res chain seq x y z
N MET A 1 8.65 6.60 7.67
CA MET A 1 9.20 7.32 6.48
C MET A 1 9.76 8.65 6.93
N ARG A 2 10.98 8.97 6.51
CA ARG A 2 11.56 10.30 6.75
C ARG A 2 10.95 11.31 5.79
N GLU A 3 10.66 12.52 6.25
CA GLU A 3 10.28 13.64 5.38
C GLU A 3 11.53 14.43 4.97
N ILE A 4 11.62 14.82 3.70
CA ILE A 4 12.74 15.59 3.14
C ILE A 4 12.22 16.66 2.20
N GLN A 5 12.71 17.89 2.34
CA GLN A 5 12.36 18.96 1.40
C GLN A 5 12.95 18.65 0.02
N LEU A 6 12.21 18.99 -1.04
CA LEU A 6 12.61 18.72 -2.42
C LEU A 6 14.02 19.25 -2.75
N LYS A 7 14.39 20.42 -2.19
CA LYS A 7 15.72 21.01 -2.37
C LYS A 7 16.84 20.11 -1.82
N ASP A 8 16.62 19.48 -0.67
CA ASP A 8 17.59 18.64 0.01
C ASP A 8 17.66 17.28 -0.69
N ALA A 9 16.51 16.74 -1.09
CA ALA A 9 16.42 15.51 -1.88
C ALA A 9 17.16 15.62 -3.22
N LYS A 10 17.11 16.78 -3.90
CA LYS A 10 17.87 17.02 -5.12
C LYS A 10 19.38 16.98 -4.88
N ALA A 11 19.85 17.49 -3.73
CA ALA A 11 21.26 17.52 -3.39
C ALA A 11 21.80 16.15 -2.94
N THR A 12 20.94 15.29 -2.38
CA THR A 12 21.35 14.01 -1.79
C THR A 12 20.62 12.81 -2.40
N LEU A 13 20.22 12.88 -3.67
CA LEU A 13 19.31 11.89 -4.27
C LEU A 13 19.86 10.46 -4.19
N SER A 14 21.15 10.25 -4.47
CA SER A 14 21.77 8.93 -4.40
C SER A 14 21.60 8.28 -3.02
N ALA A 15 21.90 9.02 -1.95
CA ALA A 15 21.72 8.53 -0.58
C ALA A 15 20.25 8.25 -0.24
N VAL A 16 19.32 9.07 -0.75
CA VAL A 16 17.88 8.83 -0.57
C VAL A 16 17.45 7.53 -1.26
N VAL A 17 17.98 7.23 -2.44
CA VAL A 17 17.73 5.98 -3.17
C VAL A 17 18.33 4.79 -2.43
N ASP A 18 19.57 4.88 -1.94
CA ASP A 18 20.22 3.81 -1.18
C ASP A 18 19.42 3.46 0.09
N GLN A 19 18.89 4.49 0.77
CA GLN A 19 18.02 4.30 1.93
C GLN A 19 16.71 3.63 1.53
N ALA A 20 16.08 4.05 0.42
CA ALA A 20 14.86 3.42 -0.06
C ALA A 20 15.06 1.93 -0.42
N ILE A 21 16.17 1.58 -1.07
CA ILE A 21 16.57 0.19 -1.35
C ILE A 21 16.77 -0.58 -0.05
N SER A 22 17.34 0.05 0.97
CA SER A 22 17.55 -0.53 2.31
C SER A 22 16.28 -0.63 3.16
N GLY A 23 15.10 -0.35 2.59
CA GLY A 23 13.82 -0.41 3.31
C GLY A 23 13.47 0.84 4.12
N ASN A 24 14.20 1.95 3.92
CA ASN A 24 13.96 3.23 4.58
C ASN A 24 13.41 4.26 3.56
N PRO A 25 12.11 4.23 3.26
CA PRO A 25 11.53 5.14 2.29
C PRO A 25 11.41 6.58 2.79
N ALA A 26 11.33 7.51 1.85
CA ALA A 26 11.30 8.95 2.11
C ALA A 26 10.06 9.62 1.48
N ILE A 27 9.49 10.60 2.17
CA ILE A 27 8.45 11.49 1.65
C ILE A 27 9.10 12.78 1.22
N ILE A 28 8.91 13.16 -0.05
CA ILE A 28 9.35 14.44 -0.59
C ILE A 28 8.29 15.50 -0.31
N THR A 29 8.70 16.60 0.32
CA THR A 29 7.84 17.75 0.57
C THR A 29 8.24 18.96 -0.28
N ARG A 30 7.26 19.73 -0.75
CA ARG A 30 7.47 21.02 -1.41
C ARG A 30 6.56 22.07 -0.76
N HIS A 31 7.13 23.21 -0.36
CA HIS A 31 6.38 24.26 0.35
C HIS A 31 5.56 23.73 1.55
N GLY A 32 6.12 22.76 2.29
CA GLY A 32 5.46 22.14 3.45
C GLY A 32 4.37 21.10 3.13
N ARG A 33 4.05 20.87 1.85
CA ARG A 33 3.10 19.83 1.42
C ARG A 33 3.82 18.56 1.00
N LYS A 34 3.21 17.40 1.26
CA LYS A 34 3.70 16.08 0.82
C LYS A 34 3.35 15.89 -0.65
N GLU A 35 4.37 15.78 -1.51
CA GLU A 35 4.18 15.76 -2.96
C GLU A 35 4.53 14.40 -3.59
N ALA A 36 5.52 13.69 -3.04
CA ALA A 36 5.96 12.41 -3.59
C ALA A 36 6.53 11.49 -2.51
N VAL A 37 6.70 10.22 -2.84
CA VAL A 37 7.37 9.21 -2.02
C VAL A 37 8.45 8.54 -2.87
N VAL A 38 9.62 8.30 -2.26
CA VAL A 38 10.69 7.48 -2.83
C VAL A 38 10.65 6.11 -2.14
N LEU A 39 10.41 5.08 -2.95
CA LEU A 39 10.41 3.67 -2.56
C LEU A 39 11.48 2.92 -3.36
N SER A 40 11.92 1.76 -2.88
CA SER A 40 12.63 0.82 -3.75
C SER A 40 11.69 0.32 -4.85
N PHE A 41 12.27 -0.06 -5.99
CA PHE A 41 11.48 -0.58 -7.09
C PHE A 41 10.70 -1.84 -6.72
N ASN A 42 11.31 -2.74 -5.94
CA ASN A 42 10.66 -3.97 -5.49
C ASN A 42 9.42 -3.67 -4.62
N GLU A 43 9.52 -2.67 -3.73
CA GLU A 43 8.41 -2.30 -2.86
C GLU A 43 7.29 -1.60 -3.65
N TYR A 44 7.65 -0.75 -4.61
CA TYR A 44 6.69 -0.19 -5.55
C TYR A 44 5.95 -1.29 -6.32
N GLN A 45 6.65 -2.31 -6.83
CA GLN A 45 6.02 -3.41 -7.56
C GLN A 45 5.04 -4.20 -6.70
N LYS A 46 5.35 -4.48 -5.43
CA LYS A 46 4.41 -5.16 -4.53
C LYS A 46 3.13 -4.34 -4.35
N LEU A 47 3.27 -3.04 -4.14
CA LEU A 47 2.14 -2.13 -3.94
C LEU A 47 1.33 -1.91 -5.22
N SER A 48 1.97 -1.91 -6.39
CA SER A 48 1.28 -1.71 -7.67
C SER A 48 0.47 -2.94 -8.12
N HIS A 49 0.72 -4.11 -7.55
CA HIS A 49 0.07 -5.37 -7.93
C HIS A 49 -0.87 -5.92 -6.84
N VAL A 50 -1.27 -5.09 -5.87
CA VAL A 50 -2.26 -5.52 -4.87
C VAL A 50 -3.61 -5.77 -5.57
N PRO A 51 -4.16 -7.00 -5.52
CA PRO A 51 -5.45 -7.28 -6.15
C PRO A 51 -6.55 -6.44 -5.50
N SER A 52 -7.54 -6.04 -6.29
CA SER A 52 -8.75 -5.47 -5.70
C SER A 52 -9.38 -6.47 -4.74
N PHE A 53 -10.11 -5.97 -3.74
CA PHE A 53 -10.78 -6.84 -2.78
C PHE A 53 -11.65 -7.91 -3.49
N GLY A 54 -12.39 -7.51 -4.53
CA GLY A 54 -13.17 -8.44 -5.34
C GLY A 54 -12.32 -9.50 -6.05
N ARG A 55 -11.15 -9.13 -6.62
CA ARG A 55 -10.26 -10.09 -7.29
C ARG A 55 -9.59 -11.04 -6.28
N LEU A 56 -9.31 -10.56 -5.08
CA LEU A 56 -8.83 -11.40 -3.98
C LEU A 56 -9.88 -12.42 -3.56
N LEU A 57 -11.13 -12.00 -3.36
CA LEU A 57 -12.23 -12.92 -3.04
C LEU A 57 -12.48 -13.93 -4.17
N ALA A 58 -12.42 -13.49 -5.43
CA ALA A 58 -12.56 -14.38 -6.59
C ALA A 58 -11.40 -15.37 -6.77
N SER A 59 -10.25 -15.11 -6.14
CA SER A 59 -9.11 -16.04 -6.12
C SER A 59 -9.15 -17.05 -4.97
N PHE A 60 -10.28 -17.14 -4.25
CA PHE A 60 -10.47 -18.15 -3.20
C PHE A 60 -10.20 -19.55 -3.77
N PRO A 61 -9.24 -20.30 -3.21
CA PRO A 61 -8.82 -21.59 -3.77
C PRO A 61 -9.70 -22.77 -3.36
N GLY A 62 -10.75 -22.53 -2.56
CA GLY A 62 -11.67 -23.56 -2.10
C GLY A 62 -12.88 -23.73 -3.03
N ASP A 63 -13.61 -24.83 -2.82
CA ASP A 63 -14.78 -25.21 -3.61
C ASP A 63 -16.08 -24.86 -2.87
N GLU A 64 -17.25 -25.10 -3.49
CA GLU A 64 -18.56 -24.84 -2.87
C GLU A 64 -18.72 -25.51 -1.48
N GLY A 65 -18.07 -26.66 -1.27
CA GLY A 65 -18.10 -27.38 0.02
C GLY A 65 -17.34 -26.68 1.15
N ASP A 66 -16.39 -25.79 0.83
CA ASP A 66 -15.64 -25.00 1.82
C ASP A 66 -16.41 -23.76 2.27
N ILE A 67 -17.49 -23.39 1.56
CA ILE A 67 -18.32 -22.24 1.85
C ILE A 67 -19.47 -22.71 2.76
N PRO A 68 -19.50 -22.30 4.05
CA PRO A 68 -20.55 -22.73 4.96
C PRO A 68 -21.91 -22.18 4.50
N ALA A 69 -22.96 -22.97 4.71
CA ALA A 69 -24.33 -22.51 4.49
C ALA A 69 -24.59 -21.23 5.29
N ARG A 70 -25.32 -20.30 4.67
CA ARG A 70 -25.76 -19.07 5.34
C ARG A 70 -26.57 -19.47 6.57
N GLY A 71 -26.15 -19.02 7.75
CA GLY A 71 -26.92 -19.25 8.97
C GLY A 71 -28.27 -18.52 8.93
N ASP A 72 -29.29 -19.10 9.56
CA ASP A 72 -30.65 -18.55 9.63
C ASP A 72 -30.78 -17.30 10.52
N LYS A 73 -29.69 -16.86 11.13
CA LYS A 73 -29.69 -15.68 11.98
C LYS A 73 -30.04 -14.44 11.14
N PRO A 74 -31.01 -13.63 11.57
CA PRO A 74 -31.33 -12.39 10.88
C PRO A 74 -30.09 -11.47 10.86
N SER A 75 -29.97 -10.67 9.80
CA SER A 75 -28.95 -9.62 9.74
C SER A 75 -29.15 -8.65 10.90
N ARG A 76 -28.06 -8.19 11.51
CA ARG A 76 -28.14 -7.10 12.49
C ARG A 76 -28.77 -5.88 11.84
N ALA A 77 -29.59 -5.16 12.59
CA ALA A 77 -30.00 -3.81 12.19
C ALA A 77 -28.74 -2.96 12.00
N VAL A 78 -28.64 -2.29 10.86
CA VAL A 78 -27.60 -1.31 10.58
C VAL A 78 -28.28 0.05 10.58
N ASP A 79 -27.84 0.93 11.46
CA ASP A 79 -28.23 2.34 11.41
C ASP A 79 -27.41 2.97 10.29
N LEU A 80 -28.08 3.45 9.23
CA LEU A 80 -27.47 4.02 8.02
C LEU A 80 -27.53 5.54 8.05
#